data_AF-A0A834C2F0-F1
#
_entry.id   AF-A0A834C2F0-F1
#
_cell.length_a   1.000
_cell.length_b   1.000
_cell.length_c   1.000
_cell.angle_alpha   90.00
_cell.angle_beta   90.00
_cell.angle_gamma   90.00
#
_symmetry.space_group_name_H-M   'P 1'
#
loop_
_entity.id
_entity.type
_entity.pdbx_description
1 polymer ?
#
loop_
_entity_poly.entity_id
_entity_poly.type
_entity_poly.pdbx_seq_one_letter_code
_entity_poly.pdbx_strand_id
1 'polypeptide(L)'
;MKGLESEGVEWGAELRELRFQGAWRNSQWECELAERSEKSIPGFHESIFCSLQALRDKEFSIFDETLKQARCAEVEELCRDSLEAVSSLYPVLRNLQSIKELESVKQLPFSDLALNDICRQWRQHSQLLADSDFAVVEPILAVRSVAQHALLSKVGNSNSTESLSSALTDHLMELSRWACTAGNTQLAERAVHQMKMQGGARTSWQLEEAQVFWAKGEQGLALGLLRQMIHSLEEKVDLDPTVVPAYTESLRLCGNWLAETCLESPGVILEKYLERAVELIEGECGGQDSLLQSQQTEAFLSLARFSDAQYQSIDKYMNSSEFENKQALLEKAKEEMNLMRQRKVTSNRYTIKVQRELELDEKALSNLRTDRQRFLCKAVENYIRCLEQGEEHDTWVFRLASLWLENADIKVVNDAMKKGVKQIPSYKFLPLMYQLAARMGTKMANGTSEDTGFHDVLHDLMCRASLEHPHHTLFIIFALVNANKDENFGTARLSKSSPRQITPFDQAESDQSAVNWGLRNVVLDIIDPEKH
;
A
#
# COMPACT_ATOMS: atom_id res chain seq x y z
N MET A 1 -33.34 -22.38 -2.71
CA MET A 1 -33.54 -23.83 -2.45
C MET A 1 -35.01 -24.26 -2.43
N LYS A 2 -36.01 -23.38 -2.24
CA LYS A 2 -37.44 -23.74 -2.33
C LYS A 2 -37.85 -24.41 -3.67
N GLY A 3 -37.13 -24.14 -4.76
CA GLY A 3 -37.33 -24.80 -6.05
C GLY A 3 -36.81 -26.25 -6.13
N LEU A 4 -35.87 -26.66 -5.26
CA LEU A 4 -35.40 -28.06 -5.21
C LEU A 4 -36.34 -28.95 -4.39
N GLU A 5 -37.08 -28.36 -3.44
CA GLU A 5 -38.17 -29.03 -2.72
C GLU A 5 -39.31 -29.45 -3.67
N SER A 6 -39.58 -28.66 -4.71
CA SER A 6 -40.57 -29.00 -5.73
C SER A 6 -40.13 -30.09 -6.71
N GLU A 7 -38.84 -30.43 -6.76
CA GLU A 7 -38.29 -31.45 -7.68
C GLU A 7 -38.14 -32.84 -7.03
N GLY A 8 -38.50 -32.99 -5.75
CA GLY A 8 -38.55 -34.30 -5.08
C GLY A 8 -37.20 -34.96 -4.85
N VAL A 9 -36.11 -34.19 -4.81
CA VAL A 9 -34.76 -34.70 -4.51
C VAL A 9 -34.69 -35.18 -3.06
N GLU A 10 -34.31 -36.44 -2.84
CA GLU A 10 -34.03 -36.96 -1.50
C GLU A 10 -32.88 -36.14 -0.86
N TRP A 11 -33.15 -35.53 0.29
CA TRP A 11 -32.20 -34.65 0.97
C TRP A 11 -31.05 -35.45 1.58
N GLY A 12 -29.92 -35.50 0.88
CA GLY A 12 -28.64 -35.94 1.46
C GLY A 12 -28.21 -35.06 2.64
N ALA A 13 -27.39 -35.61 3.55
CA ALA A 13 -26.89 -34.90 4.74
C ALA A 13 -26.16 -33.60 4.38
N GLU A 14 -25.38 -33.59 3.29
CA GLU A 14 -24.68 -32.40 2.80
C GLU A 14 -25.63 -31.29 2.33
N LEU A 15 -26.70 -31.64 1.62
CA LEU A 15 -27.69 -30.68 1.12
C LEU A 15 -28.47 -30.05 2.28
N ARG A 16 -28.70 -30.81 3.35
CA ARG A 16 -29.29 -30.32 4.60
C ARG A 16 -28.37 -29.31 5.29
N GLU A 17 -27.08 -29.61 5.39
CA GLU A 17 -26.09 -28.69 5.96
C GLU A 17 -26.00 -27.38 5.16
N LEU A 18 -25.99 -27.44 3.83
CA LEU A 18 -26.01 -26.25 2.98
C LEU A 18 -27.29 -25.42 3.14
N ARG A 19 -28.43 -26.07 3.39
CA ARG A 19 -29.69 -25.38 3.67
C ARG A 19 -29.61 -24.61 4.99
N PHE A 20 -29.14 -25.25 6.07
CA PHE A 20 -28.93 -24.55 7.34
C PHE A 20 -27.92 -23.41 7.19
N GLN A 21 -26.86 -23.65 6.41
CA GLN A 21 -25.87 -22.63 6.09
C GLN A 21 -26.49 -21.40 5.43
N GLY A 22 -27.34 -21.60 4.42
CA GLY A 22 -28.09 -20.52 3.77
C GLY A 22 -29.11 -19.86 4.70
N ALA A 23 -29.74 -20.64 5.60
CA ALA A 23 -30.76 -20.16 6.51
C ALA A 23 -30.18 -19.20 7.57
N TRP A 24 -29.14 -19.61 8.30
CA TRP A 24 -28.54 -18.74 9.32
C TRP A 24 -27.85 -17.54 8.68
N ARG A 25 -27.18 -17.69 7.53
CA ARG A 25 -26.55 -16.56 6.82
C ARG A 25 -27.54 -15.48 6.38
N ASN A 26 -28.78 -15.85 6.09
CA ASN A 26 -29.82 -14.90 5.66
C ASN A 26 -30.76 -14.50 6.80
N SER A 27 -30.46 -14.87 8.05
CA SER A 27 -31.31 -14.66 9.22
C SER A 27 -32.75 -15.18 9.01
N GLN A 28 -32.88 -16.29 8.27
CA GLN A 28 -34.15 -16.94 7.97
C GLN A 28 -34.47 -17.99 9.02
N TRP A 29 -35.06 -17.53 10.12
CA TRP A 29 -35.35 -18.37 11.28
C TRP A 29 -36.64 -19.20 11.15
N GLU A 30 -37.46 -18.93 10.14
CA GLU A 30 -38.70 -19.67 9.84
C GLU A 30 -38.43 -20.98 9.06
N CYS A 31 -37.18 -21.44 8.98
CA CYS A 31 -36.90 -22.74 8.40
C CYS A 31 -37.54 -23.83 9.26
N GLU A 32 -38.60 -24.45 8.76
CA GLU A 32 -39.21 -25.63 9.37
C GLU A 32 -38.14 -26.71 9.54
N LEU A 33 -37.86 -27.05 10.80
CA LEU A 33 -37.10 -28.24 11.16
C LEU A 33 -37.96 -29.45 10.75
N ALA A 34 -37.75 -29.95 9.53
CA ALA A 34 -38.42 -31.16 9.08
C ALA A 34 -38.21 -32.28 10.12
N GLU A 35 -39.29 -33.01 10.43
CA GLU A 35 -39.36 -33.99 11.51
C GLU A 35 -38.10 -34.88 11.57
N ARG A 36 -37.34 -34.73 12.65
CA ARG A 36 -36.16 -35.55 12.93
C ARG A 36 -36.58 -37.02 13.05
N SER A 37 -35.81 -37.92 12.46
CA SER A 37 -35.63 -39.22 13.12
C SER A 37 -34.78 -38.96 14.36
N GLU A 38 -35.23 -39.33 15.55
CA GLU A 38 -34.62 -39.08 16.88
C GLU A 38 -33.14 -39.52 17.04
N LYS A 39 -32.50 -40.09 16.00
CA LYS A 39 -31.18 -40.72 16.03
C LYS A 39 -30.08 -40.01 15.21
N SER A 40 -30.38 -38.90 14.52
CA SER A 40 -29.36 -38.20 13.73
C SER A 40 -28.61 -37.18 14.59
N ILE A 41 -27.28 -37.26 14.61
CA ILE A 41 -26.41 -36.20 15.16
C ILE A 41 -26.59 -34.96 14.27
N PRO A 42 -26.83 -33.76 14.83
CA PRO A 42 -26.89 -32.53 14.05
C PRO A 42 -25.54 -32.25 13.41
N GLY A 43 -25.55 -31.79 12.16
CA GLY A 43 -24.32 -31.29 11.55
C GLY A 43 -23.90 -29.95 12.13
N PHE A 44 -22.74 -29.45 11.69
CA PHE A 44 -22.15 -28.22 12.19
C PHE A 44 -23.06 -27.00 11.95
N HIS A 45 -23.54 -26.81 10.72
CA HIS A 45 -24.37 -25.67 10.36
C HIS A 45 -25.77 -25.74 10.98
N GLU A 46 -26.33 -26.94 11.18
CA GLU A 46 -27.54 -27.14 11.98
C GLU A 46 -27.32 -26.66 13.43
N SER A 47 -26.20 -27.05 14.04
CA SER A 47 -25.88 -26.65 15.42
C SER A 47 -25.66 -25.14 15.57
N ILE A 48 -25.01 -24.50 14.59
CA ILE A 48 -24.83 -23.04 14.54
C ILE A 48 -26.19 -22.34 14.39
N PHE A 49 -27.08 -22.84 13.51
CA PHE A 49 -28.42 -22.28 13.34
C PHE A 49 -29.22 -22.35 14.66
N CYS A 50 -29.25 -23.51 15.32
CA CYS A 50 -29.94 -23.68 16.61
C CYS A 50 -29.34 -22.77 17.70
N SER A 51 -28.01 -22.63 17.73
CA SER A 51 -27.32 -21.75 18.67
C SER A 51 -27.72 -20.29 18.44
N LEU A 52 -27.68 -19.80 17.20
CA LEU A 52 -28.06 -18.43 16.87
C LEU A 52 -29.55 -18.15 17.14
N GLN A 53 -30.42 -19.14 16.92
CA GLN A 53 -31.84 -19.06 17.28
C GLN A 53 -32.02 -18.94 18.81
N ALA A 54 -31.35 -19.80 19.58
CA ALA A 54 -31.37 -19.74 21.05
C ALA A 54 -30.80 -18.40 21.59
N LEU A 55 -29.76 -17.87 20.95
CA LEU A 55 -29.20 -16.55 21.27
C LEU A 55 -30.22 -15.43 21.06
N ARG A 56 -30.93 -15.45 19.93
CA ARG A 56 -31.99 -14.48 19.61
C ARG A 56 -33.14 -14.57 20.60
N ASP A 57 -33.54 -15.79 20.96
CA ASP A 57 -34.68 -16.06 21.84
C ASP A 57 -34.31 -15.94 23.34
N LYS A 58 -33.04 -15.61 23.65
CA LYS A 58 -32.45 -15.42 24.99
C LYS A 58 -32.44 -16.69 25.86
N GLU A 59 -32.43 -17.85 25.22
CA GLU A 59 -32.35 -19.17 25.88
C GLU A 59 -30.90 -19.62 26.04
N PHE A 60 -30.18 -18.99 26.97
CA PHE A 60 -28.74 -19.18 27.15
C PHE A 60 -28.30 -20.59 27.57
N SER A 61 -29.19 -21.38 28.18
CA SER A 61 -28.89 -22.78 28.55
C SER A 61 -28.83 -23.68 27.32
N ILE A 62 -29.80 -23.54 26.41
CA ILE A 62 -29.86 -24.30 25.16
C ILE A 62 -28.69 -23.89 24.25
N PHE A 63 -28.36 -22.60 24.25
CA PHE A 63 -27.17 -22.09 23.58
C PHE A 63 -25.87 -22.77 24.04
N ASP A 64 -25.63 -22.87 25.35
CA ASP A 64 -24.41 -23.50 25.88
C ASP A 64 -24.36 -25.01 25.60
N GLU A 65 -25.50 -25.70 25.69
CA GLU A 65 -25.58 -27.14 25.43
C GLU A 65 -25.34 -27.45 23.95
N THR A 66 -25.96 -26.70 23.04
CA THR A 66 -25.80 -26.88 21.59
C THR A 66 -24.37 -26.59 21.13
N LEU A 67 -23.73 -25.52 21.62
CA LEU A 67 -22.32 -25.23 21.30
C LEU A 67 -21.35 -26.25 21.88
N LYS A 68 -21.60 -26.78 23.08
CA LYS A 68 -20.79 -27.87 23.65
C LYS A 68 -20.87 -29.13 22.80
N GLN A 69 -22.07 -29.48 22.34
CA GLN A 69 -22.28 -30.63 21.45
C GLN A 69 -21.54 -30.43 20.12
N ALA A 70 -21.69 -29.26 19.49
CA ALA A 70 -20.98 -28.92 18.25
C ALA A 70 -19.46 -29.01 18.41
N ARG A 71 -18.92 -28.44 19.49
CA ARG A 71 -17.48 -28.50 19.80
C ARG A 71 -17.00 -29.93 19.94
N CYS A 72 -17.73 -30.79 20.65
CA CYS A 72 -17.34 -32.18 20.84
C CYS A 72 -17.30 -32.93 19.51
N ALA A 73 -18.27 -32.69 18.62
CA ALA A 73 -18.31 -33.28 17.29
C ALA A 73 -17.11 -32.86 16.43
N GLU A 74 -16.77 -31.57 16.39
CA GLU A 74 -15.63 -31.06 15.62
C GLU A 74 -14.28 -31.55 16.18
N VAL A 75 -14.13 -31.65 17.50
CA VAL A 75 -12.91 -32.21 18.11
C VAL A 75 -12.80 -33.71 17.82
N GLU A 76 -13.92 -34.43 17.78
CA GLU A 76 -13.92 -35.84 17.41
C GLU A 76 -13.54 -36.05 15.94
N GLU A 77 -14.02 -35.19 15.04
CA GLU A 77 -13.60 -35.15 13.63
C GLU A 77 -12.10 -34.88 13.50
N LEU A 78 -11.58 -33.89 14.25
CA LEU A 78 -10.14 -33.58 14.31
C LEU A 78 -9.30 -34.79 14.76
N CYS A 79 -9.81 -35.60 15.70
CA CYS A 79 -9.13 -36.80 16.18
C CYS A 79 -9.21 -37.98 15.21
N ARG A 80 -10.18 -38.00 14.30
CA ARG A 80 -10.37 -39.06 13.30
C ARG A 80 -9.60 -38.79 12.01
N ASP A 81 -9.42 -37.53 11.64
CA ASP A 81 -8.76 -37.15 10.40
C ASP A 81 -7.25 -37.47 10.41
N SER A 82 -6.76 -37.96 9.28
CA SER A 82 -5.35 -38.24 9.08
C SER A 82 -4.56 -36.94 8.91
N LEU A 83 -3.44 -36.82 9.63
CA LEU A 83 -2.49 -35.69 9.56
C LEU A 83 -1.69 -35.65 8.23
N GLU A 84 -2.21 -36.24 7.15
CA GLU A 84 -1.50 -36.38 5.88
C GLU A 84 -1.35 -35.04 5.14
N ALA A 85 -2.32 -34.13 5.31
CA ALA A 85 -2.26 -32.79 4.75
C ALA A 85 -2.63 -31.76 5.81
N VAL A 86 -1.80 -30.73 6.00
CA VAL A 86 -2.11 -29.61 6.91
C VAL A 86 -3.37 -28.86 6.46
N SER A 87 -3.69 -28.91 5.16
CA SER A 87 -4.86 -28.26 4.59
C SER A 87 -6.20 -28.86 5.04
N SER A 88 -6.26 -30.14 5.41
CA SER A 88 -7.49 -30.78 5.90
C SER A 88 -7.88 -30.30 7.30
N LEU A 89 -6.96 -29.68 8.05
CA LEU A 89 -7.23 -29.17 9.40
C LEU A 89 -7.96 -27.82 9.40
N TYR A 90 -7.82 -27.01 8.33
CA TYR A 90 -8.39 -25.66 8.30
C TYR A 90 -9.92 -25.62 8.47
N PRO A 91 -10.73 -26.49 7.83
CA PRO A 91 -12.18 -26.50 8.03
C PRO A 91 -12.57 -26.71 9.50
N VAL A 92 -11.95 -27.67 10.17
CA VAL A 92 -12.24 -28.01 11.57
C VAL A 92 -11.78 -26.89 12.52
N LEU A 93 -10.57 -26.35 12.30
CA LEU A 93 -10.04 -25.23 13.08
C LEU A 93 -10.91 -23.97 12.92
N ARG A 94 -11.35 -23.69 11.69
CA ARG A 94 -12.29 -22.60 11.39
C ARG A 94 -13.62 -22.81 12.12
N ASN A 95 -14.19 -24.00 12.07
CA ASN A 95 -15.45 -24.32 12.74
C ASN A 95 -15.34 -24.14 14.27
N LEU A 96 -14.26 -24.63 14.88
CA LEU A 96 -13.96 -24.43 16.30
C LEU A 96 -13.82 -22.95 16.65
N GLN A 97 -13.19 -22.16 15.77
CA GLN A 97 -13.07 -20.73 15.96
C GLN A 97 -14.43 -20.02 15.83
N SER A 98 -15.27 -20.39 14.87
CA SER A 98 -16.65 -19.89 14.77
C SER A 98 -17.48 -20.16 16.03
N ILE A 99 -17.30 -21.31 16.67
CA ILE A 99 -17.94 -21.62 17.97
C ILE A 99 -17.43 -20.66 19.06
N LYS A 100 -16.11 -20.42 19.13
CA LYS A 100 -15.52 -19.50 20.10
C LYS A 100 -16.02 -18.06 19.90
N GLU A 101 -16.17 -17.62 18.66
CA GLU A 101 -16.76 -16.30 18.34
C GLU A 101 -18.20 -16.21 18.88
N LEU A 102 -19.03 -17.23 18.68
CA LEU A 102 -20.40 -17.25 19.23
C LEU A 102 -20.41 -17.19 20.76
N GLU A 103 -19.55 -17.93 21.44
CA GLU A 103 -19.45 -17.88 22.89
C GLU A 103 -19.09 -16.48 23.41
N SER A 104 -18.23 -15.74 22.70
CA SER A 104 -17.88 -14.36 23.06
C SER A 104 -19.08 -13.42 22.94
N VAL A 105 -19.93 -13.61 21.92
CA VAL A 105 -21.12 -12.76 21.66
C VAL A 105 -22.15 -12.85 22.80
N LYS A 106 -22.24 -13.98 23.49
CA LYS A 106 -23.15 -14.18 24.64
C LYS A 106 -22.96 -13.13 25.74
N GLN A 107 -21.75 -12.58 25.91
CA GLN A 107 -21.43 -11.66 27.00
C GLN A 107 -21.83 -10.20 26.70
N LEU A 108 -22.04 -9.86 25.42
CA LEU A 108 -22.37 -8.51 24.95
C LEU A 108 -23.65 -7.89 25.56
N PRO A 109 -24.78 -8.61 25.74
CA PRO A 109 -26.00 -8.00 26.29
C PRO A 109 -25.92 -7.63 27.79
N PHE A 110 -24.83 -7.97 28.48
CA PHE A 110 -24.72 -7.82 29.93
C PHE A 110 -23.82 -6.66 30.40
N SER A 111 -22.91 -6.13 29.56
CA SER A 111 -22.03 -5.00 29.93
C SER A 111 -21.34 -4.32 28.73
N ASP A 112 -21.34 -2.99 28.70
CA ASP A 112 -20.61 -2.20 27.69
C ASP A 112 -19.08 -2.31 27.82
N LEU A 113 -18.56 -2.54 29.04
CA LEU A 113 -17.12 -2.78 29.26
C LEU A 113 -16.69 -4.11 28.61
N ALA A 114 -17.54 -5.14 28.71
CA ALA A 114 -17.28 -6.42 28.07
C ALA A 114 -17.28 -6.29 26.54
N LEU A 115 -18.13 -5.42 25.98
CA LEU A 115 -18.18 -5.16 24.53
C LEU A 115 -16.84 -4.62 24.00
N ASN A 116 -16.24 -3.63 24.68
CA ASN A 116 -14.93 -3.10 24.27
C ASN A 116 -13.81 -4.13 24.35
N ASP A 117 -13.78 -4.94 25.41
CA ASP A 117 -12.79 -6.00 25.58
C ASP A 117 -12.93 -7.09 24.50
N ILE A 118 -14.16 -7.49 24.18
CA ILE A 118 -14.46 -8.47 23.12
C ILE A 118 -14.09 -7.91 21.75
N CYS A 119 -14.47 -6.67 21.43
CA CYS A 119 -14.08 -6.00 20.19
C CYS A 119 -12.56 -5.92 20.05
N ARG A 120 -11.82 -5.65 21.14
CA ARG A 120 -10.35 -5.68 21.14
C ARG A 120 -9.80 -7.08 20.83
N GLN A 121 -10.34 -8.12 21.46
CA GLN A 121 -9.95 -9.50 21.20
C GLN A 121 -10.20 -9.90 19.74
N TRP A 122 -11.36 -9.52 19.20
CA TRP A 122 -11.70 -9.76 17.80
C TRP A 122 -10.75 -9.06 16.84
N ARG A 123 -10.40 -7.79 17.09
CA ARG A 123 -9.42 -7.06 16.27
C ARG A 123 -8.04 -7.71 16.30
N GLN A 124 -7.57 -8.10 17.49
CA GLN A 124 -6.29 -8.82 17.64
C GLN A 124 -6.31 -10.15 16.88
N HIS A 125 -7.44 -10.86 16.92
CA HIS A 125 -7.59 -12.10 16.19
C HIS A 125 -7.63 -11.87 14.67
N SER A 126 -8.36 -10.86 14.19
CA SER A 126 -8.36 -10.48 12.77
C SER A 126 -6.94 -10.15 12.28
N GLN A 127 -6.12 -9.48 13.09
CA GLN A 127 -4.72 -9.18 12.74
C GLN A 127 -3.87 -10.44 12.58
N LEU A 128 -4.08 -11.47 13.41
CA LEU A 128 -3.37 -12.75 13.28
C LEU A 128 -3.77 -13.51 12.00
N LEU A 129 -4.98 -13.26 11.49
CA LEU A 129 -5.49 -13.88 10.28
C LEU A 129 -5.18 -13.08 9.00
N ALA A 130 -4.44 -11.96 9.09
CA ALA A 130 -4.21 -11.05 7.96
C ALA A 130 -3.61 -11.76 6.74
N ASP A 131 -2.73 -12.74 6.96
CA ASP A 131 -2.06 -13.51 5.90
C ASP A 131 -2.83 -14.80 5.49
N SER A 132 -4.00 -15.05 6.09
CA SER A 132 -4.77 -16.27 5.86
C SER A 132 -5.74 -16.14 4.68
N ASP A 133 -6.00 -17.26 3.99
CA ASP A 133 -6.94 -17.30 2.88
C ASP A 133 -8.36 -16.87 3.30
N PHE A 134 -8.96 -15.98 2.51
CA PHE A 134 -10.30 -15.46 2.77
C PHE A 134 -11.37 -16.54 2.85
N ALA A 135 -11.19 -17.68 2.18
CA ALA A 135 -12.12 -18.83 2.27
C ALA A 135 -12.21 -19.44 3.68
N VAL A 136 -11.15 -19.31 4.48
CA VAL A 136 -11.12 -19.74 5.88
C VAL A 136 -11.64 -18.64 6.81
N VAL A 137 -11.33 -17.39 6.50
CA VAL A 137 -11.69 -16.23 7.34
C VAL A 137 -13.17 -15.82 7.18
N GLU A 138 -13.73 -15.88 5.96
CA GLU A 138 -15.10 -15.45 5.68
C GLU A 138 -16.15 -16.09 6.59
N PRO A 139 -16.16 -17.41 6.82
CA PRO A 139 -17.20 -18.02 7.66
C PRO A 139 -17.14 -17.55 9.11
N ILE A 140 -15.94 -17.22 9.62
CA ILE A 140 -15.75 -16.68 10.98
C ILE A 140 -16.39 -15.30 11.07
N LEU A 141 -16.08 -14.42 10.10
CA LEU A 141 -16.64 -13.07 10.04
C LEU A 141 -18.16 -13.09 9.81
N ALA A 142 -18.67 -13.99 8.98
CA ALA A 142 -20.09 -14.15 8.71
C ALA A 142 -20.88 -14.55 9.97
N VAL A 143 -20.34 -15.48 10.77
CA VAL A 143 -20.95 -15.89 12.05
C VAL A 143 -21.01 -14.70 13.01
N ARG A 144 -19.94 -13.89 13.09
CA ARG A 144 -19.90 -12.68 13.92
C ARG A 144 -20.98 -11.67 13.50
N SER A 145 -21.12 -11.39 12.19
CA SER A 145 -22.14 -10.48 11.67
C SER A 145 -23.56 -10.94 12.03
N VAL A 146 -23.88 -12.21 11.81
CA VAL A 146 -25.21 -12.75 12.07
C VAL A 146 -25.53 -12.76 13.57
N ALA A 147 -24.55 -13.10 14.41
CA ALA A 147 -24.72 -13.13 15.85
C ALA A 147 -24.98 -11.72 16.44
N GLN A 148 -24.25 -10.71 15.98
CA GLN A 148 -24.48 -9.31 16.35
C GLN A 148 -25.85 -8.80 15.85
N HIS A 149 -26.24 -9.14 14.61
CA HIS A 149 -27.56 -8.81 14.08
C HIS A 149 -28.70 -9.46 14.87
N ALA A 150 -28.54 -10.72 15.27
CA ALA A 150 -29.52 -11.46 16.06
C ALA A 150 -29.78 -10.75 17.41
N LEU A 151 -28.72 -10.27 18.07
CA LEU A 151 -28.83 -9.48 19.29
C LEU A 151 -29.55 -8.14 19.06
N LEU A 152 -29.15 -7.37 18.04
CA LEU A 152 -29.76 -6.07 17.73
C LEU A 152 -31.27 -6.15 17.49
N SER A 153 -31.77 -7.22 16.89
CA SER A 153 -33.21 -7.38 16.59
C SER A 153 -34.14 -7.45 17.82
N LYS A 154 -33.59 -7.64 19.03
CA LYS A 154 -34.34 -7.85 20.28
C LYS A 154 -33.83 -7.06 21.50
N VAL A 155 -32.90 -6.11 21.33
CA VAL A 155 -32.44 -5.22 22.40
C VAL A 155 -33.38 -4.01 22.50
N GLY A 156 -34.01 -3.83 23.66
CA GLY A 156 -34.93 -2.71 23.95
C GLY A 156 -34.29 -1.51 24.67
N ASN A 157 -32.99 -1.55 24.94
CA ASN A 157 -32.27 -0.50 25.67
C ASN A 157 -31.52 0.41 24.70
N SER A 158 -31.87 1.71 24.62
CA SER A 158 -31.34 2.65 23.62
C SER A 158 -29.81 2.77 23.61
N ASN A 159 -29.14 2.86 24.76
CA ASN A 159 -27.69 3.12 24.80
C ASN A 159 -26.82 1.91 24.40
N SER A 160 -27.17 0.70 24.85
CA SER A 160 -26.45 -0.52 24.47
C SER A 160 -26.73 -0.94 23.02
N THR A 161 -27.84 -0.49 22.44
CA THR A 161 -28.13 -0.66 21.00
C THR A 161 -27.21 0.22 20.15
N GLU A 162 -26.90 1.44 20.58
CA GLU A 162 -25.98 2.34 19.86
C GLU A 162 -24.54 1.83 19.88
N SER A 163 -24.04 1.38 21.03
CA SER A 163 -22.68 0.81 21.15
C SER A 163 -22.53 -0.48 20.32
N LEU A 164 -23.54 -1.35 20.35
CA LEU A 164 -23.57 -2.57 19.54
C LEU A 164 -23.70 -2.27 18.04
N SER A 165 -24.48 -1.26 17.65
CA SER A 165 -24.60 -0.80 16.26
C SER A 165 -23.28 -0.23 15.74
N SER A 166 -22.56 0.53 16.56
CA SER A 166 -21.22 1.01 16.24
C SER A 166 -20.24 -0.14 16.05
N ALA A 167 -20.20 -1.11 16.98
CA ALA A 167 -19.32 -2.27 16.89
C ALA A 167 -19.62 -3.16 15.68
N LEU A 168 -20.90 -3.28 15.31
CA LEU A 168 -21.32 -3.96 14.09
C LEU A 168 -20.86 -3.19 12.84
N THR A 169 -20.99 -1.87 12.83
CA THR A 169 -20.56 -1.05 11.70
C THR A 169 -19.05 -1.20 11.48
N ASP A 170 -18.25 -1.16 12.55
CA ASP A 170 -16.81 -1.42 12.50
C ASP A 170 -16.49 -2.81 11.90
N HIS A 171 -17.17 -3.85 12.38
CA HIS A 171 -17.00 -5.20 11.86
C HIS A 171 -17.42 -5.33 10.39
N LEU A 172 -18.49 -4.68 9.97
CA LEU A 172 -18.94 -4.69 8.57
C LEU A 172 -17.97 -3.93 7.65
N MET A 173 -17.31 -2.88 8.15
CA MET A 173 -16.21 -2.21 7.44
C MET A 173 -14.99 -3.12 7.30
N GLU A 174 -14.62 -3.85 8.35
CA GLU A 174 -13.56 -4.87 8.25
C GLU A 174 -13.95 -5.93 7.21
N LEU A 175 -15.16 -6.47 7.27
CA LEU A 175 -15.64 -7.46 6.32
C LEU A 175 -15.64 -6.94 4.87
N SER A 176 -16.03 -5.69 4.62
CA SER A 176 -16.02 -5.12 3.26
C SER A 176 -14.59 -5.03 2.70
N ARG A 177 -13.63 -4.59 3.51
CA ARG A 177 -12.21 -4.49 3.11
C ARG A 177 -11.60 -5.85 2.79
N TRP A 178 -11.85 -6.86 3.63
CA TRP A 178 -11.37 -8.22 3.39
C TRP A 178 -12.03 -8.87 2.18
N ALA A 179 -13.33 -8.66 1.99
CA ALA A 179 -14.04 -9.13 0.81
C ALA A 179 -13.53 -8.47 -0.49
N CYS A 180 -13.24 -7.16 -0.45
CA CYS A 180 -12.67 -6.43 -1.59
C CYS A 180 -11.26 -6.92 -1.95
N THR A 181 -10.37 -7.09 -0.98
CA THR A 181 -9.00 -7.60 -1.21
C THR A 181 -9.01 -9.03 -1.75
N ALA A 182 -9.97 -9.85 -1.33
CA ALA A 182 -10.19 -11.20 -1.86
C ALA A 182 -10.92 -11.23 -3.23
N GLY A 183 -11.33 -10.09 -3.77
CA GLY A 183 -12.05 -9.99 -5.05
C GLY A 183 -13.54 -10.39 -4.99
N ASN A 184 -14.11 -10.59 -3.80
CA ASN A 184 -15.52 -10.93 -3.62
C ASN A 184 -16.40 -9.68 -3.44
N THR A 185 -16.69 -9.01 -4.57
CA THR A 185 -17.44 -7.75 -4.58
C THR A 185 -18.89 -7.86 -4.12
N GLN A 186 -19.50 -9.05 -4.23
CA GLN A 186 -20.89 -9.28 -3.80
C GLN A 186 -21.02 -9.27 -2.27
N LEU A 187 -20.10 -9.92 -1.56
CA LEU A 187 -20.08 -9.90 -0.10
C LEU A 187 -19.79 -8.49 0.44
N ALA A 188 -18.86 -7.77 -0.20
CA ALA A 188 -18.53 -6.41 0.19
C ALA A 188 -19.73 -5.46 0.01
N GLU A 189 -20.45 -5.54 -1.10
CA GLU A 189 -21.68 -4.77 -1.32
C GLU A 189 -22.76 -5.10 -0.29
N ARG A 190 -22.94 -6.39 0.02
CA ARG A 190 -23.90 -6.82 1.05
C ARG A 190 -23.57 -6.21 2.41
N ALA A 191 -22.29 -6.17 2.80
CA ALA A 191 -21.85 -5.55 4.04
C ALA A 191 -22.16 -4.04 4.05
N VAL A 192 -21.87 -3.33 2.96
CA VAL A 192 -22.19 -1.90 2.80
C VAL A 192 -23.71 -1.65 2.88
N HIS A 193 -24.52 -2.50 2.24
CA HIS A 193 -25.97 -2.38 2.33
C HIS A 193 -26.48 -2.57 3.76
N GLN A 194 -25.90 -3.52 4.51
CA GLN A 194 -26.22 -3.72 5.92
C GLN A 194 -25.86 -2.49 6.76
N MET A 195 -24.69 -1.88 6.55
CA MET A 195 -24.29 -0.64 7.24
C MET A 195 -25.27 0.51 6.99
N LYS A 196 -25.76 0.66 5.76
CA LYS A 196 -26.77 1.68 5.40
C LYS A 196 -28.09 1.51 6.14
N MET A 197 -28.55 0.26 6.29
CA MET A 197 -29.80 -0.03 6.99
C MET A 197 -29.71 0.27 8.50
N GLN A 198 -28.53 0.14 9.10
CA GLN A 198 -28.32 0.41 10.54
C GLN A 198 -28.17 1.90 10.87
N GLY A 199 -28.14 2.78 9.86
CA GLY A 199 -28.08 4.23 10.07
C GLY A 199 -26.71 4.75 10.53
N GLY A 200 -25.62 4.02 10.25
CA GLY A 200 -24.26 4.43 10.58
C GLY A 200 -23.86 5.78 9.98
N ALA A 201 -22.84 6.42 10.57
CA ALA A 201 -22.34 7.73 10.13
C ALA A 201 -22.05 7.71 8.63
N ARG A 202 -22.72 8.59 7.88
CA ARG A 202 -22.71 8.63 6.41
C ARG A 202 -21.30 8.63 5.79
N THR A 203 -20.35 9.26 6.47
CA THR A 203 -18.95 9.35 6.03
C THR A 203 -18.22 8.00 6.02
N SER A 204 -18.52 7.11 6.96
CA SER A 204 -17.81 5.83 7.14
C SER A 204 -18.12 4.82 6.03
N TRP A 205 -19.41 4.57 5.74
CA TRP A 205 -19.81 3.57 4.74
C TRP A 205 -19.79 4.10 3.31
N GLN A 206 -19.83 5.42 3.08
CA GLN A 206 -19.77 5.98 1.72
C GLN A 206 -18.40 5.76 1.06
N LEU A 207 -17.33 5.80 1.85
CA LEU A 207 -15.98 5.55 1.37
C LEU A 207 -15.84 4.09 0.92
N GLU A 208 -16.25 3.16 1.78
CA GLU A 208 -16.27 1.73 1.49
C GLU A 208 -17.17 1.42 0.28
N GLU A 209 -18.33 2.06 0.17
CA GLU A 209 -19.21 1.93 -0.99
C GLU A 209 -18.51 2.32 -2.30
N ALA A 210 -17.80 3.45 -2.31
CA ALA A 210 -17.06 3.88 -3.49
C ALA A 210 -15.96 2.86 -3.87
N GLN A 211 -15.25 2.31 -2.88
CA GLN A 211 -14.22 1.27 -3.11
C GLN A 211 -14.83 -0.02 -3.66
N VAL A 212 -16.00 -0.44 -3.17
CA VAL A 212 -16.72 -1.62 -3.69
C VAL A 212 -17.12 -1.42 -5.15
N PHE A 213 -17.67 -0.26 -5.51
CA PHE A 213 -18.02 0.04 -6.91
C PHE A 213 -16.79 0.10 -7.82
N TRP A 214 -15.67 0.61 -7.31
CA TRP A 214 -14.40 0.59 -8.03
C TRP A 214 -13.96 -0.85 -8.31
N ALA A 215 -13.98 -1.72 -7.28
CA ALA A 215 -13.62 -3.14 -7.42
C ALA A 215 -14.55 -3.91 -8.37
N LYS A 216 -15.82 -3.50 -8.50
CA LYS A 216 -16.77 -4.05 -9.48
C LYS A 216 -16.49 -3.64 -10.93
N GLY A 217 -15.69 -2.60 -11.15
CA GLY A 217 -15.45 -2.00 -12.47
C GLY A 217 -16.42 -0.87 -12.83
N GLU A 218 -17.30 -0.44 -11.93
CA GLU A 218 -18.22 0.68 -12.14
C GLU A 218 -17.54 2.03 -11.82
N GLN A 219 -16.45 2.31 -12.54
CA GLN A 219 -15.55 3.44 -12.26
C GLN A 219 -16.24 4.81 -12.21
N GLY A 220 -17.19 5.04 -13.11
CA GLY A 220 -17.93 6.32 -13.18
C GLY A 220 -18.82 6.57 -11.96
N LEU A 221 -19.46 5.53 -11.42
CA LEU A 221 -20.29 5.64 -10.22
C LEU A 221 -19.41 5.85 -8.97
N ALA A 222 -18.31 5.09 -8.86
CA ALA A 222 -17.34 5.24 -7.78
C ALA A 222 -16.77 6.67 -7.70
N LEU A 223 -16.30 7.22 -8.83
CA LEU A 223 -15.79 8.60 -8.90
C LEU A 223 -16.88 9.65 -8.64
N GLY A 224 -18.10 9.42 -9.12
CA GLY A 224 -19.24 10.28 -8.86
C GLY A 224 -19.55 10.38 -7.36
N LEU A 225 -19.60 9.24 -6.67
CA LEU A 225 -19.80 9.17 -5.21
C LEU A 225 -18.66 9.85 -4.45
N LEU A 226 -17.42 9.58 -4.84
CA LEU A 226 -16.24 10.13 -4.15
C LEU A 226 -16.15 11.66 -4.29
N ARG A 227 -16.45 12.22 -5.47
CA ARG A 227 -16.51 13.68 -5.68
C ARG A 227 -17.61 14.34 -4.87
N GLN A 228 -18.79 13.72 -4.79
CA GLN A 228 -19.89 14.22 -3.95
C GLN A 228 -19.50 14.21 -2.47
N MET A 229 -18.81 13.14 -2.03
CA MET A 229 -18.30 13.02 -0.68
C MET A 229 -17.28 14.13 -0.40
N ILE A 230 -16.26 14.32 -1.25
CA ILE A 230 -15.26 15.39 -1.12
C ILE A 230 -15.92 16.76 -0.96
N HIS A 231 -16.88 17.12 -1.81
CA HIS A 231 -17.60 18.39 -1.69
C HIS A 231 -18.35 18.52 -0.36
N SER A 232 -18.99 17.45 0.11
CA SER A 232 -19.73 17.46 1.39
C SER A 232 -18.81 17.51 2.63
N LEU A 233 -17.59 17.00 2.49
CA LEU A 233 -16.60 16.97 3.56
C LEU A 233 -15.81 18.28 3.61
N GLU A 234 -15.52 18.90 2.48
CA GLU A 234 -14.84 20.19 2.40
C GLU A 234 -15.56 21.28 3.23
N GLU A 235 -16.90 21.28 3.22
CA GLU A 235 -17.72 22.18 4.06
C GLU A 235 -17.63 21.88 5.57
N LYS A 236 -17.21 20.68 5.96
CA LYS A 236 -17.21 20.17 7.35
C LYS A 236 -15.83 20.07 7.96
N VAL A 237 -14.78 20.00 7.15
CA VAL A 237 -13.38 19.87 7.59
C VAL A 237 -12.95 21.04 8.47
N ASP A 238 -13.43 22.26 8.18
CA ASP A 238 -13.15 23.44 9.02
C ASP A 238 -13.87 23.41 10.38
N LEU A 239 -14.88 22.54 10.54
CA LEU A 239 -15.77 22.49 11.71
C LEU A 239 -15.48 21.30 12.63
N ASP A 240 -14.97 20.19 12.11
CA ASP A 240 -14.77 18.95 12.87
C ASP A 240 -13.48 18.22 12.45
N PRO A 241 -12.43 18.19 13.32
CA PRO A 241 -11.18 17.52 13.02
C PRO A 241 -11.31 15.99 12.93
N THR A 242 -12.40 15.39 13.44
CA THR A 242 -12.61 13.93 13.34
C THR A 242 -12.88 13.46 11.91
N VAL A 243 -13.19 14.39 10.99
CA VAL A 243 -13.54 14.12 9.60
C VAL A 243 -12.31 14.13 8.69
N VAL A 244 -11.20 14.71 9.13
CA VAL A 244 -9.97 14.88 8.35
C VAL A 244 -9.37 13.56 7.86
N PRO A 245 -9.33 12.46 8.65
CA PRO A 245 -8.87 11.15 8.17
C PRO A 245 -9.68 10.63 6.98
N ALA A 246 -11.01 10.71 7.05
CA ALA A 246 -11.88 10.25 5.97
C ALA A 246 -11.78 11.15 4.72
N TYR A 247 -11.60 12.45 4.91
CA TYR A 247 -11.44 13.40 3.82
C TYR A 247 -10.11 13.23 3.08
N THR A 248 -9.01 13.08 3.83
CA THR A 248 -7.68 12.86 3.26
C THR A 248 -7.61 11.54 2.49
N GLU A 249 -8.19 10.47 3.03
CA GLU A 249 -8.30 9.18 2.34
C GLU A 249 -9.16 9.30 1.06
N SER A 250 -10.25 10.06 1.11
CA SER A 250 -11.10 10.30 -0.07
C SER A 250 -10.38 11.07 -1.18
N LEU A 251 -9.64 12.13 -0.83
CA LEU A 251 -8.82 12.89 -1.77
C LEU A 251 -7.73 12.01 -2.40
N ARG A 252 -7.06 11.19 -1.58
CA ARG A 252 -6.03 10.25 -2.02
C ARG A 252 -6.56 9.25 -3.03
N LEU A 253 -7.65 8.55 -2.70
CA LEU A 253 -8.26 7.55 -3.58
C LEU A 253 -8.77 8.20 -4.87
N CYS A 254 -9.37 9.39 -4.79
CA CYS A 254 -9.83 10.12 -5.96
C CYS A 254 -8.66 10.47 -6.89
N GLY A 255 -7.55 10.98 -6.33
CA GLY A 255 -6.34 11.28 -7.09
C GLY A 255 -5.78 10.06 -7.81
N ASN A 256 -5.68 8.92 -7.11
CA ASN A 256 -5.19 7.66 -7.70
C ASN A 256 -6.12 7.16 -8.83
N TRP A 257 -7.42 7.13 -8.59
CA TRP A 257 -8.40 6.66 -9.57
C TRP A 257 -8.52 7.57 -10.79
N LEU A 258 -8.38 8.89 -10.61
CA LEU A 258 -8.32 9.85 -11.71
C LEU A 258 -7.04 9.68 -12.53
N ALA A 259 -5.91 9.35 -11.88
CA ALA A 259 -4.65 9.06 -12.56
C ALA A 259 -4.75 7.77 -13.40
N GLU A 260 -5.36 6.71 -12.84
CA GLU A 260 -5.57 5.44 -13.55
C GLU A 260 -6.53 5.58 -14.75
N THR A 261 -7.59 6.37 -14.60
CA THR A 261 -8.60 6.57 -15.67
C THR A 261 -8.24 7.67 -16.67
N CYS A 262 -7.19 8.46 -16.40
CA CYS A 262 -6.76 9.59 -17.24
C CYS A 262 -7.88 10.61 -17.54
N LEU A 263 -8.83 10.79 -16.62
CA LEU A 263 -9.98 11.68 -16.83
C LEU A 263 -9.66 13.16 -16.60
N GLU A 264 -8.60 13.45 -15.85
CA GLU A 264 -8.16 14.82 -15.54
C GLU A 264 -6.68 15.03 -15.89
N SER A 265 -6.28 16.30 -16.03
CA SER A 265 -4.88 16.62 -16.31
C SER A 265 -4.01 16.38 -15.08
N PRO A 266 -2.77 15.89 -15.25
CA PRO A 266 -1.89 15.56 -14.12
C PRO A 266 -1.61 16.71 -13.16
N GLY A 267 -1.58 17.94 -13.65
CA GLY A 267 -1.41 19.13 -12.81
C GLY A 267 -2.60 19.38 -11.88
N VAL A 268 -3.83 19.11 -12.35
CA VAL A 268 -5.04 19.25 -11.52
C VAL A 268 -5.09 18.14 -10.48
N ILE A 269 -4.73 16.91 -10.85
CA ILE A 269 -4.66 15.78 -9.93
C ILE A 269 -3.64 16.05 -8.80
N LEU A 270 -2.47 16.57 -9.17
CA LEU A 270 -1.42 16.93 -8.23
C LEU A 270 -1.90 18.00 -7.24
N GLU A 271 -2.36 19.15 -7.74
CA GLU A 271 -2.61 20.33 -6.90
C GLU A 271 -3.92 20.22 -6.12
N LYS A 272 -5.01 19.74 -6.73
CA LYS A 272 -6.33 19.76 -6.08
C LYS A 272 -6.61 18.57 -5.17
N TYR A 273 -5.96 17.43 -5.40
CA TYR A 273 -6.25 16.20 -4.66
C TYR A 273 -5.06 15.73 -3.83
N LEU A 274 -3.92 15.42 -4.46
CA LEU A 274 -2.82 14.75 -3.78
C LEU A 274 -1.98 15.69 -2.89
N GLU A 275 -1.61 16.88 -3.37
CA GLU A 275 -0.92 17.89 -2.53
C GLU A 275 -1.85 18.36 -1.41
N ARG A 276 -3.13 18.58 -1.71
CA ARG A 276 -4.12 18.97 -0.71
C ARG A 276 -4.29 17.92 0.39
N ALA A 277 -4.28 16.63 0.04
CA ALA A 277 -4.34 15.56 1.02
C ALA A 277 -3.14 15.58 1.98
N VAL A 278 -1.94 15.83 1.48
CA VAL A 278 -0.72 15.91 2.30
C VAL A 278 -0.71 17.14 3.20
N GLU A 279 -1.11 18.32 2.70
CA GLU A 279 -1.18 19.55 3.51
C GLU A 279 -2.07 19.41 4.75
N LEU A 280 -3.20 18.72 4.60
CA LEU A 280 -4.15 18.51 5.68
C LEU A 280 -3.60 17.56 6.75
N ILE A 281 -2.90 16.52 6.31
CA ILE A 281 -2.25 15.55 7.20
C ILE A 281 -1.10 16.19 7.98
N GLU A 282 -0.32 17.07 7.35
CA GLU A 282 0.77 17.81 8.02
C GLU A 282 0.26 18.80 9.07
N GLY A 283 -0.94 19.36 8.87
CA GLY A 283 -1.57 20.30 9.80
C GLY A 283 -1.98 19.67 11.14
N GLU A 284 -2.24 18.35 11.19
CA GLU A 284 -2.73 17.62 12.36
C GLU A 284 -1.65 16.84 13.13
N CYS A 285 -0.37 17.18 12.93
CA CYS A 285 0.80 16.48 13.45
C CYS A 285 1.01 16.60 14.99
N GLY A 286 -0.04 16.34 15.79
CA GLY A 286 -0.03 16.39 17.25
C GLY A 286 -0.46 15.09 17.96
N GLY A 287 -0.94 14.07 17.24
CA GLY A 287 -1.42 12.80 17.83
C GLY A 287 -0.53 11.59 17.51
N GLN A 288 -0.16 10.80 18.52
CA GLN A 288 0.54 9.51 18.39
C GLN A 288 -0.42 8.36 18.02
N ASP A 289 -1.32 8.55 17.05
CA ASP A 289 -2.21 7.48 16.63
C ASP A 289 -1.58 6.71 15.46
N SER A 290 -1.36 5.40 15.66
CA SER A 290 -0.76 4.51 14.66
C SER A 290 -1.57 4.44 13.35
N LEU A 291 -2.89 4.60 13.44
CA LEU A 291 -3.79 4.61 12.29
C LEU A 291 -3.62 5.88 11.46
N LEU A 292 -3.47 7.03 12.12
CA LEU A 292 -3.15 8.28 11.43
C LEU A 292 -1.79 8.13 10.74
N GLN A 293 -0.75 7.64 11.42
CA GLN A 293 0.59 7.41 10.85
C GLN A 293 0.56 6.52 9.60
N SER A 294 -0.21 5.43 9.60
CA SER A 294 -0.39 4.58 8.41
C SER A 294 -1.05 5.36 7.26
N GLN A 295 -2.12 6.13 7.53
CA GLN A 295 -2.76 6.98 6.52
C GLN A 295 -1.81 8.08 6.01
N GLN A 296 -0.97 8.69 6.86
CA GLN A 296 0.04 9.65 6.44
C GLN A 296 1.05 9.00 5.48
N THR A 297 1.53 7.82 5.86
CA THR A 297 2.49 7.04 5.07
C THR A 297 1.91 6.68 3.71
N GLU A 298 0.64 6.25 3.66
CA GLU A 298 -0.07 5.94 2.42
C GLU A 298 -0.31 7.18 1.55
N ALA A 299 -0.60 8.34 2.14
CA ALA A 299 -0.80 9.59 1.42
C ALA A 299 0.52 10.05 0.78
N PHE A 300 1.62 10.07 1.54
CA PHE A 300 2.95 10.35 1.01
C PHE A 300 3.35 9.37 -0.09
N LEU A 301 3.09 8.06 0.10
CA LEU A 301 3.39 7.05 -0.91
C LEU A 301 2.60 7.28 -2.20
N SER A 302 1.30 7.58 -2.10
CA SER A 302 0.45 7.82 -3.28
C SER A 302 0.91 9.03 -4.09
N LEU A 303 1.25 10.14 -3.42
CA LEU A 303 1.79 11.34 -4.05
C LEU A 303 3.16 11.07 -4.69
N ALA A 304 4.01 10.29 -4.02
CA ALA A 304 5.31 9.89 -4.53
C ALA A 304 5.18 9.03 -5.80
N ARG A 305 4.32 8.00 -5.77
CA ARG A 305 4.06 7.10 -6.90
C ARG A 305 3.47 7.83 -8.09
N PHE A 306 2.52 8.73 -7.86
CA PHE A 306 1.95 9.55 -8.91
C PHE A 306 3.01 10.45 -9.56
N SER A 307 3.79 11.14 -8.74
CA SER A 307 4.86 12.03 -9.22
C SER A 307 5.94 11.26 -9.98
N ASP A 308 6.33 10.08 -9.51
CA ASP A 308 7.28 9.18 -10.19
C ASP A 308 6.72 8.68 -11.54
N ALA A 309 5.47 8.23 -11.58
CA ALA A 309 4.83 7.80 -12.83
C ALA A 309 4.79 8.92 -13.87
N GLN A 310 4.46 10.15 -13.45
CA GLN A 310 4.47 11.33 -14.30
C GLN A 310 5.90 11.69 -14.76
N TYR A 311 6.88 11.63 -13.87
CA TYR A 311 8.29 11.83 -14.22
C TYR A 311 8.76 10.81 -15.27
N GLN A 312 8.51 9.51 -15.05
CA GLN A 312 8.88 8.45 -15.99
C GLN A 312 8.19 8.61 -17.35
N SER A 313 6.92 9.04 -17.36
CA SER A 313 6.17 9.29 -18.59
C SER A 313 6.81 10.42 -19.41
N ILE A 314 7.16 11.53 -18.74
CA ILE A 314 7.84 12.65 -19.37
C ILE A 314 9.25 12.25 -19.83
N ASP A 315 10.00 11.50 -19.03
CA ASP A 315 11.35 11.08 -19.38
C ASP A 315 11.37 10.12 -20.58
N LYS A 316 10.46 9.14 -20.61
CA LYS A 316 10.25 8.26 -21.78
C LYS A 316 9.88 9.05 -23.03
N TYR A 317 9.01 10.06 -22.90
CA TYR A 317 8.67 10.93 -24.00
C TYR A 317 9.88 11.75 -24.48
N MET A 318 10.68 12.30 -23.58
CA MET A 318 11.89 13.06 -23.92
C MET A 318 12.97 12.20 -24.59
N ASN A 319 13.05 10.92 -24.25
CA ASN A 319 13.96 9.95 -24.88
C ASN A 319 13.38 9.32 -26.15
N SER A 320 12.18 9.71 -26.59
CA SER A 320 11.52 9.17 -27.78
C SER A 320 12.02 9.83 -29.07
N SER A 321 11.94 9.10 -30.18
CA SER A 321 12.23 9.63 -31.52
C SER A 321 11.28 10.77 -31.93
N GLU A 322 10.07 10.82 -31.38
CA GLU A 322 9.12 11.92 -31.63
C GLU A 322 9.65 13.24 -31.06
N PHE A 323 10.19 13.18 -29.85
CA PHE A 323 10.79 14.35 -29.20
C PHE A 323 12.06 14.79 -29.91
N GLU A 324 12.92 13.84 -30.30
CA GLU A 324 14.13 14.12 -31.07
C GLU A 324 13.79 14.82 -32.40
N ASN A 325 12.79 14.31 -33.13
CA ASN A 325 12.29 14.93 -34.35
C ASN A 325 11.74 16.35 -34.10
N LYS A 326 10.96 16.53 -33.02
CA LYS A 326 10.44 17.85 -32.64
C LYS A 326 11.56 18.83 -32.31
N GLN A 327 12.59 18.39 -31.60
CA GLN A 327 13.75 19.20 -31.27
C GLN A 327 14.56 19.56 -32.52
N ALA A 328 14.76 18.61 -33.44
CA ALA A 328 15.44 18.87 -34.71
C ALA A 328 14.66 19.86 -35.60
N LEU A 329 13.33 19.77 -35.63
CA LEU A 329 12.47 20.72 -36.33
C LEU A 329 12.57 22.12 -35.71
N LEU A 330 12.62 22.21 -34.38
CA LEU A 330 12.80 23.48 -33.68
C LEU A 330 14.14 24.12 -33.97
N GLU A 331 15.23 23.36 -33.93
CA GLU A 331 16.57 23.90 -34.25
C GLU A 331 16.64 24.36 -35.71
N LYS A 332 16.08 23.60 -36.66
CA LYS A 332 15.96 24.05 -38.06
C LYS A 332 15.14 25.34 -38.19
N ALA A 333 14.03 25.45 -37.48
CA ALA A 333 13.20 26.66 -37.49
C ALA A 333 13.94 27.86 -36.88
N LYS A 334 14.78 27.65 -35.84
CA LYS A 334 15.65 28.69 -35.27
C LYS A 334 16.72 29.13 -36.25
N GLU A 335 17.39 28.20 -36.91
CA GLU A 335 18.40 28.48 -37.93
C GLU A 335 17.81 29.28 -39.10
N GLU A 336 16.64 28.88 -39.58
CA GLU A 336 15.92 29.60 -40.65
C GLU A 336 15.57 31.03 -40.20
N MET A 337 15.03 31.20 -39.00
CA MET A 337 14.75 32.51 -38.42
C MET A 337 16.01 33.37 -38.29
N ASN A 338 17.13 32.79 -37.86
CA ASN A 338 18.41 33.48 -37.74
C ASN A 338 18.95 33.91 -39.11
N LEU A 339 18.86 33.05 -40.12
CA LEU A 339 19.27 33.35 -41.49
C LEU A 339 18.41 34.47 -42.11
N MET A 340 17.10 34.45 -41.86
CA MET A 340 16.17 35.50 -42.28
C MET A 340 16.49 36.85 -41.61
N ARG A 341 16.90 36.82 -40.34
CA ARG A 341 17.33 38.00 -39.59
C ARG A 341 18.65 38.56 -40.13
N GLN A 342 19.62 37.69 -40.44
CA GLN A 342 20.92 38.07 -41.03
C GLN A 342 20.76 38.67 -42.43
N ARG A 343 19.83 38.14 -43.24
CA ARG A 343 19.54 38.62 -44.60
C ARG A 343 18.69 39.91 -44.64
N LYS A 344 18.34 40.48 -43.48
CA LYS A 344 17.51 41.70 -43.33
C LYS A 344 16.21 41.63 -44.15
N VAL A 345 15.59 40.46 -44.19
CA VAL A 345 14.29 40.29 -44.86
C VAL A 345 13.26 41.15 -44.13
N THR A 346 12.50 41.96 -44.87
CA THR A 346 11.42 42.78 -44.31
C THR A 346 10.42 41.88 -43.59
N SER A 347 10.11 42.22 -42.34
CA SER A 347 9.21 41.42 -41.49
C SER A 347 7.86 41.24 -42.19
N ASN A 348 7.60 40.01 -42.64
CA ASN A 348 6.39 39.61 -43.36
C ASN A 348 5.44 38.91 -42.36
N ARG A 349 4.13 38.86 -42.66
CA ARG A 349 3.16 38.11 -41.84
C ARG A 349 3.58 36.66 -41.57
N TYR A 350 4.27 36.04 -42.54
CA TYR A 350 4.84 34.70 -42.41
C TYR A 350 5.95 34.63 -41.35
N THR A 351 6.93 35.56 -41.37
CA THR A 351 8.05 35.55 -40.42
C THR A 351 7.59 35.80 -38.99
N ILE A 352 6.59 36.67 -38.81
CA ILE A 352 5.96 36.91 -37.51
C ILE A 352 5.24 35.66 -37.01
N LYS A 353 4.54 34.92 -37.90
CA LYS A 353 3.87 33.68 -37.53
C LYS A 353 4.88 32.61 -37.12
N VAL A 354 5.91 32.36 -37.92
CA VAL A 354 6.95 31.37 -37.61
C VAL A 354 7.67 31.71 -36.31
N GLN A 355 8.00 32.98 -36.07
CA GLN A 355 8.58 33.43 -34.80
C GLN A 355 7.66 33.11 -33.62
N ARG A 356 6.36 33.37 -33.75
CA ARG A 356 5.38 33.12 -32.68
C ARG A 356 5.22 31.63 -32.39
N GLU A 357 5.15 30.78 -33.41
CA GLU A 357 5.09 29.32 -33.22
C GLU A 357 6.36 28.82 -32.52
N LEU A 358 7.53 29.34 -32.91
CA LEU A 358 8.81 29.00 -32.30
C LEU A 358 8.87 29.39 -30.83
N GLU A 359 8.43 30.61 -30.48
CA GLU A 359 8.34 31.06 -29.08
C GLU A 359 7.37 30.19 -28.26
N LEU A 360 6.25 29.76 -28.85
CA LEU A 360 5.30 28.86 -28.19
C LEU A 360 5.89 27.48 -27.95
N ASP A 361 6.61 26.93 -28.93
CA ASP A 361 7.27 25.63 -28.82
C ASP A 361 8.44 25.66 -27.83
N GLU A 362 9.26 26.71 -27.84
CA GLU A 362 10.32 26.90 -26.83
C GLU A 362 9.74 26.99 -25.42
N LYS A 363 8.64 27.72 -25.25
CA LYS A 363 7.94 27.82 -23.97
C LYS A 363 7.32 26.48 -23.56
N ALA A 364 6.77 25.71 -24.49
CA ALA A 364 6.25 24.38 -24.20
C ALA A 364 7.36 23.42 -23.75
N LEU A 365 8.53 23.48 -24.39
CA LEU A 365 9.70 22.68 -24.00
C LEU A 365 10.27 23.08 -22.64
N SER A 366 10.35 24.39 -22.35
CA SER A 366 10.81 24.84 -21.04
C SER A 366 9.84 24.41 -19.94
N ASN A 367 8.53 24.56 -20.17
CA ASN A 367 7.50 24.07 -19.25
C ASN A 367 7.61 22.55 -19.02
N LEU A 368 7.81 21.76 -20.07
CA LEU A 368 7.97 20.31 -19.94
C LEU A 368 9.20 19.94 -19.08
N ARG A 369 10.32 20.64 -19.26
CA ARG A 369 11.53 20.45 -18.44
C ARG A 369 11.31 20.87 -16.99
N THR A 370 10.59 21.96 -16.74
CA THR A 370 10.26 22.38 -15.38
C THR A 370 9.31 21.41 -14.71
N ASP A 371 8.33 20.88 -15.44
CA ASP A 371 7.38 19.89 -14.93
C ASP A 371 8.11 18.59 -14.59
N ARG A 372 9.03 18.13 -15.46
CA ARG A 372 9.91 16.98 -15.17
C ARG A 372 10.66 17.16 -13.86
N GLN A 373 11.27 18.32 -13.65
CA GLN A 373 12.02 18.62 -12.43
C GLN A 373 11.09 18.71 -11.20
N ARG A 374 9.90 19.34 -11.35
CA ARG A 374 8.90 19.46 -10.27
C ARG A 374 8.43 18.07 -9.80
N PHE A 375 8.06 17.20 -10.73
CA PHE A 375 7.61 15.84 -10.41
C PHE A 375 8.74 15.01 -9.78
N LEU A 376 9.97 15.13 -10.28
CA LEU A 376 11.12 14.43 -9.69
C LEU A 376 11.37 14.86 -8.24
N CYS A 377 11.43 16.17 -7.97
CA CYS A 377 11.64 16.67 -6.60
C CYS A 377 10.53 16.20 -5.67
N LYS A 378 9.25 16.32 -6.10
CA LYS A 378 8.10 15.88 -5.32
C LYS A 378 8.11 14.37 -5.07
N ALA A 379 8.51 13.55 -6.04
CA ALA A 379 8.64 12.11 -5.86
C ALA A 379 9.67 11.78 -4.77
N VAL A 380 10.88 12.35 -4.88
CA VAL A 380 11.99 12.11 -3.94
C VAL A 380 11.64 12.57 -2.53
N GLU A 381 11.11 13.79 -2.37
CA GLU A 381 10.72 14.34 -1.05
C GLU A 381 9.67 13.47 -0.36
N ASN A 382 8.64 13.02 -1.08
CA ASN A 382 7.57 12.22 -0.50
C ASN A 382 7.99 10.76 -0.25
N TYR A 383 8.86 10.17 -1.08
CA TYR A 383 9.46 8.87 -0.76
C TYR A 383 10.31 8.94 0.51
N ILE A 384 11.09 10.02 0.70
CA ILE A 384 11.88 10.23 1.92
C ILE A 384 10.97 10.28 3.16
N ARG A 385 9.90 11.07 3.10
CA ARG A 385 8.93 11.21 4.21
C ARG A 385 8.19 9.91 4.53
N CYS A 386 7.80 9.17 3.50
CA CYS A 386 7.18 7.86 3.65
C CYS A 386 8.12 6.89 4.38
N LEU A 387 9.41 6.87 4.02
CA LEU A 387 10.42 6.01 4.63
C LEU A 387 10.85 6.46 6.04
N GLU A 388 10.64 7.72 6.40
CA GLU A 388 10.87 8.24 7.74
C GLU A 388 9.81 7.73 8.73
N GLN A 389 8.55 7.66 8.31
CA GLN A 389 7.41 7.45 9.22
C GLN A 389 6.91 5.99 9.31
N GLY A 390 7.13 5.14 8.30
CA GLY A 390 6.53 3.79 8.26
C GLY A 390 7.49 2.65 7.89
N GLU A 391 7.20 1.44 8.38
CA GLU A 391 7.93 0.19 8.06
C GLU A 391 7.23 -0.66 6.98
N GLU A 392 5.92 -0.45 6.76
CA GLU A 392 5.09 -1.22 5.81
C GLU A 392 5.56 -1.10 4.34
N HIS A 393 6.37 -0.09 4.04
CA HIS A 393 6.71 0.33 2.68
C HIS A 393 8.23 0.36 2.44
N ASP A 394 9.00 -0.42 3.19
CA ASP A 394 10.47 -0.44 3.10
C ASP A 394 11.01 -0.91 1.74
N THR A 395 10.22 -1.64 0.94
CA THR A 395 10.60 -1.98 -0.44
C THR A 395 10.73 -0.76 -1.36
N TRP A 396 10.15 0.39 -1.00
CA TRP A 396 10.23 1.59 -1.82
C TRP A 396 11.58 2.30 -1.72
N VAL A 397 12.46 1.89 -0.79
CA VAL A 397 13.86 2.35 -0.74
C VAL A 397 14.58 2.00 -2.05
N PHE A 398 14.28 0.83 -2.66
CA PHE A 398 14.85 0.44 -3.95
C PHE A 398 14.49 1.44 -5.06
N ARG A 399 13.23 1.91 -5.09
CA ARG A 399 12.79 2.88 -6.08
C ARG A 399 13.39 4.26 -5.84
N LEU A 400 13.45 4.70 -4.57
CA LEU A 400 14.13 5.95 -4.19
C LEU A 400 15.60 5.94 -4.61
N ALA A 401 16.31 4.84 -4.33
CA ALA A 401 17.70 4.69 -4.73
C ALA A 401 17.86 4.67 -6.27
N SER A 402 16.96 4.00 -7.01
CA SER A 402 16.96 4.05 -8.48
C SER A 402 16.83 5.48 -9.00
N LEU A 403 15.83 6.23 -8.51
CA LEU A 403 15.60 7.62 -8.91
C LEU A 403 16.80 8.52 -8.57
N TRP A 404 17.38 8.33 -7.39
CA TRP A 404 18.55 9.10 -6.96
C TRP A 404 19.78 8.80 -7.83
N LEU A 405 20.07 7.52 -8.08
CA LEU A 405 21.22 7.09 -8.88
C LEU A 405 21.08 7.47 -10.36
N GLU A 406 19.87 7.42 -10.91
CA GLU A 406 19.57 7.88 -12.29
C GLU A 406 19.77 9.39 -12.46
N ASN A 407 19.55 10.17 -11.39
CA ASN A 407 19.58 11.64 -11.41
C ASN A 407 20.72 12.22 -10.56
N ALA A 408 21.85 11.52 -10.46
CA ALA A 408 23.01 11.91 -9.64
C ALA A 408 23.59 13.29 -10.01
N ASP A 409 23.39 13.74 -11.24
CA ASP A 409 23.87 15.03 -11.74
C ASP A 409 23.01 16.22 -11.28
N ILE A 410 21.84 15.98 -10.69
CA ILE A 410 20.89 17.02 -10.32
C ILE A 410 21.09 17.42 -8.85
N LYS A 411 21.65 18.61 -8.63
CA LYS A 411 21.94 19.14 -7.28
C LYS A 411 20.72 19.18 -6.36
N VAL A 412 19.55 19.57 -6.86
CA VAL A 412 18.31 19.67 -6.05
C VAL A 412 17.93 18.31 -5.46
N VAL A 413 18.13 17.22 -6.21
CA VAL A 413 17.85 15.86 -5.75
C VAL A 413 18.86 15.43 -4.69
N ASN A 414 20.14 15.74 -4.88
CA ASN A 414 21.18 15.46 -3.89
C ASN A 414 20.96 16.24 -2.59
N ASP A 415 20.53 17.50 -2.66
CA ASP A 415 20.20 18.31 -1.48
C ASP A 415 18.99 17.74 -0.71
N ALA A 416 17.96 17.25 -1.42
CA ALA A 416 16.83 16.55 -0.81
C ALA A 416 17.27 15.23 -0.16
N MET A 417 18.06 14.43 -0.86
CA MET A 417 18.62 13.18 -0.33
C MET A 417 19.54 13.41 0.86
N LYS A 418 20.31 14.51 0.90
CA LYS A 418 21.14 14.87 2.07
C LYS A 418 20.33 15.02 3.35
N LYS A 419 19.11 15.55 3.24
CA LYS A 419 18.17 15.64 4.38
C LYS A 419 17.59 14.26 4.70
N GLY A 420 17.10 13.56 3.69
CA GLY A 420 16.48 12.25 3.87
C GLY A 420 17.43 11.20 4.44
N VAL A 421 18.67 11.17 3.98
CA VAL A 421 19.72 10.28 4.48
C VAL A 421 19.97 10.46 5.97
N LYS A 422 19.74 11.64 6.56
CA LYS A 422 19.87 11.87 8.01
C LYS A 422 18.64 11.45 8.81
N GLN A 423 17.46 11.43 8.18
CA GLN A 423 16.18 11.16 8.83
C GLN A 423 15.77 9.69 8.72
N ILE A 424 16.04 9.06 7.57
CA ILE A 424 15.68 7.67 7.31
C ILE A 424 16.59 6.73 8.13
N PRO A 425 16.01 5.74 8.82
CA PRO A 425 16.79 4.73 9.53
C PRO A 425 17.76 4.00 8.59
N SER A 426 19.03 3.83 9.00
CA SER A 426 20.06 3.30 8.10
C SER A 426 19.86 1.83 7.73
N TYR A 427 19.15 1.04 8.56
CA TYR A 427 18.85 -0.38 8.29
C TYR A 427 18.09 -0.59 6.98
N LYS A 428 17.29 0.40 6.55
CA LYS A 428 16.49 0.33 5.31
C LYS A 428 17.35 0.30 4.05
N PHE A 429 18.57 0.84 4.11
CA PHE A 429 19.52 0.85 2.99
C PHE A 429 20.41 -0.39 2.93
N LEU A 430 20.36 -1.29 3.93
CA LEU A 430 21.23 -2.48 3.97
C LEU A 430 21.09 -3.40 2.75
N PRO A 431 19.88 -3.68 2.22
CA PRO A 431 19.76 -4.50 1.01
C PRO A 431 20.45 -3.90 -0.22
N LEU A 432 20.60 -2.57 -0.26
CA LEU A 432 21.20 -1.81 -1.35
C LEU A 432 22.71 -1.61 -1.19
N MET A 433 23.30 -2.06 -0.08
CA MET A 433 24.66 -1.68 0.29
C MET A 433 25.71 -2.08 -0.76
N TYR A 434 25.55 -3.25 -1.39
CA TYR A 434 26.41 -3.66 -2.50
C TYR A 434 26.34 -2.72 -3.71
N GLN A 435 25.13 -2.27 -4.07
CA GLN A 435 24.90 -1.40 -5.21
C GLN A 435 25.42 0.03 -4.93
N LEU A 436 25.21 0.52 -3.72
CA LEU A 436 25.71 1.82 -3.26
C LEU A 436 27.24 1.83 -3.19
N ALA A 437 27.85 0.79 -2.62
CA ALA A 437 29.30 0.67 -2.51
C ALA A 437 29.99 0.63 -3.88
N ALA A 438 29.38 -0.02 -4.88
CA ALA A 438 29.91 -0.04 -6.26
C ALA A 438 29.98 1.35 -6.91
N ARG A 439 29.13 2.31 -6.48
CA ARG A 439 29.09 3.68 -7.01
C ARG A 439 30.04 4.65 -6.30
N MET A 440 30.73 4.22 -5.23
CA MET A 440 31.68 5.08 -4.51
C MET A 440 32.88 5.54 -5.37
N GLY A 441 33.22 4.80 -6.43
CA GLY A 441 34.38 5.10 -7.27
C GLY A 441 34.14 5.95 -8.50
N THR A 442 32.89 6.26 -8.84
CA THR A 442 32.61 6.99 -10.09
C THR A 442 33.07 8.45 -10.05
N LYS A 443 33.52 8.96 -8.90
CA LYS A 443 34.01 10.34 -8.67
C LYS A 443 35.24 10.69 -9.54
N MET A 444 36.01 9.70 -10.01
CA MET A 444 37.26 9.94 -10.74
C MET A 444 37.15 9.79 -12.27
N ALA A 445 36.10 9.15 -12.79
CA ALA A 445 35.95 8.96 -14.24
C ALA A 445 35.52 10.25 -14.96
N ASN A 446 34.71 11.09 -14.30
CA ASN A 446 34.16 12.32 -14.85
C ASN A 446 34.82 13.56 -14.23
N GLY A 447 36.15 13.69 -14.37
CA GLY A 447 36.99 14.76 -13.78
C GLY A 447 36.68 16.22 -14.15
N THR A 448 35.45 16.57 -14.52
CA THR A 448 34.98 17.89 -14.92
C THR A 448 33.54 18.22 -14.54
N SER A 449 32.76 17.33 -13.90
CA SER A 449 31.40 17.69 -13.48
C SER A 449 31.44 18.58 -12.24
N GLU A 450 30.70 19.69 -12.27
CA GLU A 450 30.46 20.55 -11.10
C GLU A 450 30.14 19.72 -9.86
N ASP A 451 30.59 20.14 -8.68
CA ASP A 451 30.42 19.41 -7.42
C ASP A 451 28.92 19.33 -7.05
N THR A 452 28.22 18.34 -7.60
CA THR A 452 26.78 18.14 -7.45
C THR A 452 26.40 17.62 -6.06
N GLY A 453 27.38 17.31 -5.20
CA GLY A 453 27.20 16.85 -3.82
C GLY A 453 26.77 15.38 -3.69
N PHE A 454 26.60 14.65 -4.80
CA PHE A 454 26.17 13.25 -4.81
C PHE A 454 27.09 12.35 -3.97
N HIS A 455 28.41 12.44 -4.23
CA HIS A 455 29.39 11.60 -3.56
C HIS A 455 29.50 11.89 -2.06
N ASP A 456 29.25 13.13 -1.64
CA ASP A 456 29.29 13.50 -0.23
C ASP A 456 28.09 12.90 0.51
N VAL A 457 26.90 12.93 -0.10
CA VAL A 457 25.70 12.28 0.45
C VAL A 457 25.86 10.76 0.52
N LEU A 458 26.44 10.16 -0.52
CA LEU A 458 26.73 8.73 -0.55
C LEU A 458 27.76 8.34 0.53
N HIS A 459 28.81 9.14 0.69
CA HIS A 459 29.81 8.96 1.73
C HIS A 459 29.19 9.04 3.14
N ASP A 460 28.38 10.07 3.40
CA ASP A 460 27.67 10.24 4.68
C ASP A 460 26.75 9.04 5.00
N LEU A 461 26.04 8.52 3.99
CA LEU A 461 25.18 7.34 4.14
C LEU A 461 26.01 6.09 4.46
N MET A 462 27.10 5.86 3.73
CA MET A 462 28.00 4.71 3.93
C MET A 462 28.64 4.75 5.32
N CYS A 463 29.11 5.91 5.78
CA CYS A 463 29.69 6.07 7.11
C CYS A 463 28.66 5.72 8.19
N ARG A 464 27.45 6.28 8.12
CA ARG A 464 26.41 6.00 9.11
C ARG A 464 25.99 4.54 9.14
N ALA A 465 25.76 3.93 7.98
CA ALA A 465 25.40 2.51 7.90
C ALA A 465 26.53 1.58 8.39
N SER A 466 27.79 2.02 8.28
CA SER A 466 28.94 1.28 8.81
C SER A 466 29.06 1.40 10.33
N LEU A 467 28.72 2.56 10.89
CA LEU A 467 28.71 2.79 12.35
C LEU A 467 27.54 2.07 13.03
N GLU A 468 26.34 2.13 12.45
CA GLU A 468 25.13 1.53 13.02
C GLU A 468 25.04 0.01 12.77
N HIS A 469 25.49 -0.46 11.60
CA HIS A 469 25.36 -1.86 11.19
C HIS A 469 26.69 -2.46 10.67
N PRO A 470 27.74 -2.54 11.52
CA PRO A 470 29.07 -2.93 11.11
C PRO A 470 29.14 -4.32 10.47
N HIS A 471 28.37 -5.30 10.99
CA HIS A 471 28.35 -6.66 10.47
C HIS A 471 27.69 -6.80 9.09
N HIS A 472 26.89 -5.82 8.66
CA HIS A 472 26.26 -5.85 7.34
C HIS A 472 27.07 -5.04 6.32
N THR A 473 27.73 -3.96 6.76
CA THR A 473 28.37 -3.00 5.86
C THR A 473 29.89 -3.21 5.75
N LEU A 474 30.60 -3.47 6.86
CA LEU A 474 32.07 -3.50 6.85
C LEU A 474 32.64 -4.65 6.04
N PHE A 475 31.99 -5.82 6.01
CA PHE A 475 32.46 -6.93 5.17
C PHE A 475 32.40 -6.59 3.68
N ILE A 476 31.40 -5.84 3.24
CA ILE A 476 31.26 -5.37 1.87
C ILE A 476 32.39 -4.40 1.54
N ILE A 477 32.61 -3.42 2.42
CA ILE A 477 33.68 -2.43 2.26
C ILE A 477 35.05 -3.12 2.24
N PHE A 478 35.32 -4.04 3.17
CA PHE A 478 36.58 -4.78 3.22
C PHE A 478 36.77 -5.68 2.01
N ALA A 479 35.73 -6.34 1.53
CA ALA A 479 35.81 -7.15 0.31
C ALA A 479 36.23 -6.29 -0.90
N LEU A 480 35.60 -5.12 -1.06
CA LEU A 480 35.91 -4.21 -2.16
C LEU A 480 37.31 -3.60 -2.03
N VAL A 481 37.68 -3.07 -0.85
CA VAL A 481 39.02 -2.48 -0.57
C VAL A 481 40.15 -3.48 -0.80
N ASN A 482 39.90 -4.77 -0.57
CA ASN A 482 40.89 -5.83 -0.74
C ASN A 482 40.82 -6.52 -2.12
N ALA A 483 39.85 -6.20 -2.97
CA ALA A 483 39.68 -6.85 -4.27
C ALA A 483 40.93 -6.74 -5.18
N ASN A 484 41.67 -5.63 -5.09
CA ASN A 484 42.88 -5.42 -5.90
C ASN A 484 44.16 -6.02 -5.29
N LYS A 485 44.10 -6.63 -4.10
CA LYS A 485 45.30 -7.20 -3.46
C LYS A 485 45.78 -8.47 -4.16
N ASP A 486 44.92 -9.18 -4.87
CA ASP A 486 45.28 -10.41 -5.60
C ASP A 486 46.17 -10.14 -6.83
N GLU A 487 46.04 -8.99 -7.49
CA GLU A 487 46.89 -8.63 -8.64
C GLU A 487 48.35 -8.32 -8.25
N ASN A 488 48.56 -7.79 -7.03
CA ASN A 488 49.91 -7.58 -6.48
C ASN A 488 50.64 -8.91 -6.22
N PHE A 489 49.91 -10.01 -5.98
CA PHE A 489 50.50 -11.35 -5.89
C PHE A 489 50.77 -11.98 -7.26
N GLY A 490 50.00 -11.61 -8.29
CA GLY A 490 50.20 -12.06 -9.68
C GLY A 490 51.40 -11.40 -10.38
N THR A 491 51.62 -10.11 -10.14
CA THR A 491 52.76 -9.35 -10.71
C THR A 491 54.10 -9.76 -10.12
N ALA A 492 54.15 -10.23 -8.86
CA ALA A 492 55.37 -10.79 -8.27
C ALA A 492 55.88 -12.06 -9.01
N ARG A 493 55.02 -12.75 -9.77
CA ARG A 493 55.41 -13.94 -10.56
C ARG A 493 55.72 -13.66 -12.03
N LEU A 494 55.46 -12.45 -12.54
CA LEU A 494 55.67 -12.08 -13.95
C LEU A 494 56.71 -10.96 -14.09
N SER A 495 57.86 -11.09 -13.42
CA SER A 495 59.06 -10.31 -13.74
C SER A 495 59.91 -11.03 -14.78
N LYS A 496 59.37 -11.20 -15.99
CA LYS A 496 60.17 -11.25 -17.24
C LYS A 496 59.27 -11.33 -18.48
N SER A 497 59.48 -10.35 -19.35
CA SER A 497 59.10 -10.25 -20.77
C SER A 497 57.83 -9.48 -21.15
N SER A 498 58.09 -8.45 -21.95
CA SER A 498 57.24 -7.71 -22.90
C SER A 498 56.49 -6.45 -22.42
N PRO A 499 56.57 -5.32 -23.15
CA PRO A 499 55.81 -4.10 -22.85
C PRO A 499 54.32 -4.33 -23.15
N ARG A 500 53.46 -4.13 -22.15
CA ARG A 500 52.00 -4.24 -22.31
C ARG A 500 51.46 -3.12 -23.19
N GLN A 501 50.67 -3.48 -24.19
CA GLN A 501 49.80 -2.56 -24.93
C GLN A 501 48.62 -2.15 -24.05
N ILE A 502 48.29 -0.86 -24.07
CA ILE A 502 47.14 -0.27 -23.36
C ILE A 502 45.87 -0.89 -23.97
N THR A 503 45.06 -1.54 -23.14
CA THR A 503 43.83 -2.26 -23.56
C THR A 503 42.64 -1.71 -22.77
N PRO A 504 41.38 -2.01 -23.15
CA PRO A 504 40.18 -1.57 -22.41
C PRO A 504 40.16 -1.97 -20.91
N PHE A 505 41.09 -2.83 -20.50
CA PHE A 505 41.32 -3.23 -19.11
C PHE A 505 41.83 -2.06 -18.24
N ASP A 506 42.58 -1.10 -18.81
CA ASP A 506 43.15 0.04 -18.07
C ASP A 506 42.07 1.03 -17.57
N GLN A 507 40.92 1.11 -18.26
CA GLN A 507 39.77 1.90 -17.80
C GLN A 507 39.06 1.25 -16.61
N ALA A 508 38.90 -0.07 -16.63
CA ALA A 508 38.35 -0.82 -15.49
C ALA A 508 39.29 -0.77 -14.27
N GLU A 509 40.61 -0.78 -14.48
CA GLU A 509 41.60 -0.60 -13.41
C GLU A 509 41.51 0.79 -12.76
N SER A 510 41.30 1.85 -13.56
CA SER A 510 41.12 3.22 -13.07
C SER A 510 39.83 3.38 -12.25
N ASP A 511 38.71 2.85 -12.77
CA ASP A 511 37.41 2.90 -12.08
C ASP A 511 37.43 2.10 -10.77
N GLN A 512 38.05 0.91 -10.75
CA GLN A 512 38.16 0.09 -9.56
C GLN A 512 39.13 0.69 -8.50
N SER A 513 40.20 1.34 -8.94
CA SER A 513 41.11 2.11 -8.07
C SER A 513 40.40 3.28 -7.39
N ALA A 514 39.51 3.96 -8.11
CA ALA A 514 38.70 5.05 -7.57
C ALA A 514 37.66 4.56 -6.55
N VAL A 515 37.02 3.42 -6.79
CA VAL A 515 36.12 2.76 -5.81
C VAL A 515 36.90 2.46 -4.53
N ASN A 516 38.12 1.92 -4.66
CA ASN A 516 38.99 1.62 -3.54
C ASN A 516 39.43 2.87 -2.76
N TRP A 517 39.64 4.00 -3.44
CA TRP A 517 39.98 5.26 -2.77
C TRP A 517 38.80 5.79 -1.95
N GLY A 518 37.59 5.85 -2.53
CA GLY A 518 36.39 6.32 -1.84
C GLY A 518 36.04 5.46 -0.61
N LEU A 519 36.14 4.13 -0.75
CA LEU A 519 35.89 3.21 0.37
C LEU A 519 36.98 3.25 1.44
N ARG A 520 38.23 3.53 1.08
CA ARG A 520 39.31 3.75 2.08
C ARG A 520 39.07 4.99 2.90
N ASN A 521 38.56 6.07 2.31
CA ASN A 521 38.20 7.27 3.08
C ASN A 521 37.08 6.99 4.09
N VAL A 522 36.05 6.24 3.69
CA VAL A 522 35.00 5.76 4.63
C VAL A 522 35.62 4.98 5.80
N VAL A 523 36.56 4.07 5.52
CA VAL A 523 37.25 3.30 6.57
C VAL A 523 38.10 4.20 7.47
N LEU A 524 38.80 5.19 6.91
CA LEU A 524 39.62 6.13 7.67
C LEU A 524 38.77 7.00 8.60
N ASP A 525 37.62 7.49 8.12
CA ASP A 525 36.71 8.33 8.90
C ASP A 525 36.00 7.53 10.01
N ILE A 526 35.80 6.23 9.83
CA ILE A 526 35.30 5.33 10.90
C ILE A 526 36.37 5.09 11.97
N ILE A 527 37.65 5.00 11.60
CA ILE A 527 38.76 4.68 12.51
C ILE A 527 39.24 5.92 13.28
N ASP A 528 39.17 7.11 12.68
CA ASP A 528 39.72 8.35 13.24
C ASP A 528 38.71 9.52 13.12
N PRO A 529 37.62 9.51 13.91
CA PRO A 529 36.54 10.48 13.81
C PRO A 529 36.92 11.92 14.23
N GLU A 530 38.10 12.15 14.81
CA GLU A 530 38.58 13.48 15.27
C GLU A 530 39.29 14.31 14.18
N LYS A 531 39.32 13.85 12.92
CA LYS A 531 40.05 14.53 11.82
C LYS A 531 39.26 15.56 11.00
N HIS A 532 38.00 15.83 11.33
CA HIS A 532 37.16 16.80 10.63
C HIS A 532 36.60 17.90 11.52
#